data_AF-A0A8C3C239-F1
#
_entry.id   AF-A0A8C3C239-F1
#
_cell.length_a   1.000
_cell.length_b   1.000
_cell.length_c   1.000
_cell.angle_alpha   90.00
_cell.angle_beta   90.00
_cell.angle_gamma   90.00
#
_symmetry.space_group_name_H-M   'P 1'
#
loop_
_entity.id
_entity.type
_entity.pdbx_description
1 polymer ?
#
loop_
_entity_poly.entity_id
_entity_poly.type
_entity_poly.pdbx_seq_one_letter_code
_entity_poly.pdbx_strand_id
1 'polypeptide(L)'
;MRLQCEVEVLSRLLPSCGLRGRGRATRALLSLGRPPGGAGGGSVYLMVCTARDRAGARYKVQENVERCFTRFVEEGKATLRLREPAVDICLSKVGAGRARTLLGQKGQHRVPSPENKRHGGTMIWKYFVWE
;
A
#
# COMPACT_ATOMS: atom_id res chain seq x y z
N MET A 1 9.89 6.45 -5.69
CA MET A 1 8.88 6.95 -6.66
C MET A 1 8.12 8.12 -6.03
N ARG A 2 7.85 9.19 -6.79
CA ARG A 2 6.99 10.33 -6.35
C ARG A 2 5.88 10.56 -7.37
N LEU A 3 4.68 10.92 -6.93
CA LEU A 3 3.58 11.27 -7.82
C LEU A 3 2.60 12.26 -7.23
N GLN A 4 2.10 13.14 -8.08
CA GLN A 4 1.02 14.06 -7.76
C GLN A 4 -0.31 13.37 -8.04
N CYS A 5 -1.23 13.44 -7.10
CA CYS A 5 -2.57 12.90 -7.23
C CYS A 5 -3.52 13.64 -6.28
N GLU A 6 -4.80 13.29 -6.31
CA GLU A 6 -5.71 13.59 -5.22
C GLU A 6 -5.73 12.42 -4.25
N VAL A 7 -5.76 12.74 -2.95
CA VAL A 7 -5.78 11.77 -1.86
C VAL A 7 -6.92 12.08 -0.91
N GLU A 8 -7.59 11.03 -0.46
CA GLU A 8 -8.56 11.06 0.63
C GLU A 8 -8.17 9.98 1.63
N VAL A 9 -8.00 10.36 2.90
CA VAL A 9 -7.66 9.43 3.99
C VAL A 9 -8.89 9.24 4.85
N LEU A 10 -9.44 8.03 4.84
CA LEU A 10 -10.67 7.67 5.54
C LEU A 10 -10.33 6.82 6.76
N SER A 11 -10.60 7.31 7.96
CA SER A 11 -10.51 6.48 9.16
C SER A 11 -11.75 5.59 9.30
N ARG A 12 -11.53 4.29 9.47
CA ARG A 12 -12.58 3.29 9.69
C ARG A 12 -13.16 3.37 11.11
N LEU A 13 -12.54 4.14 12.00
CA LEU A 13 -13.06 4.43 13.35
C LEU A 13 -14.02 5.62 13.38
N LEU A 14 -14.10 6.44 12.33
CA LEU A 14 -14.99 7.60 12.29
C LEU A 14 -16.49 7.23 12.38
N PRO A 15 -16.98 6.19 11.68
CA PRO A 15 -18.37 5.76 11.81
C PRO A 15 -18.76 5.38 13.25
N SER A 16 -17.87 4.72 13.99
CA SER A 16 -18.10 4.37 15.41
C SER A 16 -18.14 5.59 16.34
N CYS A 17 -17.60 6.72 15.92
CA CYS A 17 -17.67 7.99 16.66
C CYS A 17 -18.83 8.90 16.20
N GLY A 18 -19.73 8.41 15.34
CA GLY A 18 -20.81 9.22 14.76
C GLY A 18 -20.34 10.29 13.78
N LEU A 19 -19.05 10.27 13.39
CA LEU A 19 -18.45 11.24 12.47
C LEU A 19 -18.50 10.70 11.04
N ARG A 20 -18.98 11.51 10.09
CA ARG A 20 -18.91 11.18 8.67
C ARG A 20 -17.50 11.43 8.16
N GLY A 21 -16.75 10.35 7.94
CA GLY A 21 -15.32 10.41 7.65
C GLY A 21 -14.91 10.78 6.22
N ARG A 22 -15.83 11.23 5.38
CA ARG A 22 -15.54 11.54 3.97
C ARG A 22 -14.93 12.94 3.86
N GLY A 23 -13.63 13.05 4.18
CA GLY A 23 -12.87 14.27 3.96
C GLY A 23 -12.80 14.61 2.47
N ARG A 24 -12.77 15.90 2.10
CA ARG A 24 -12.62 16.26 0.69
C ARG A 24 -11.26 15.78 0.17
N ALA A 25 -11.24 15.07 -0.96
CA ALA A 25 -10.01 14.71 -1.64
C ALA A 25 -9.16 15.97 -1.86
N THR A 26 -7.88 15.91 -1.47
CA THR A 26 -6.95 17.03 -1.55
C THR A 26 -5.79 16.69 -2.47
N ARG A 27 -5.24 17.69 -3.16
CA ARG A 27 -4.02 17.49 -3.95
C ARG A 27 -2.86 17.17 -3.02
N ALA A 28 -2.13 16.11 -3.35
CA ALA A 28 -1.01 15.62 -2.58
C ALA A 28 0.13 15.16 -3.47
N LEU A 29 1.34 15.19 -2.91
CA LEU A 29 2.50 14.50 -3.41
C LEU A 29 2.67 13.21 -2.61
N LEU A 30 2.50 12.07 -3.26
CA LEU A 30 2.75 10.75 -2.69
C LEU A 30 4.16 10.29 -2.99
N SER A 31 4.79 9.65 -2.00
CA SER A 31 6.05 8.97 -2.23
C SER A 31 6.16 7.67 -1.44
N LEU A 32 6.75 6.66 -2.07
CA LEU A 32 7.15 5.42 -1.41
C LEU A 32 8.65 5.48 -1.15
N GLY A 33 9.05 5.21 0.10
CA GLY A 33 10.43 5.26 0.52
C GLY A 33 10.71 4.38 1.74
N ARG A 34 11.99 4.19 2.02
CA ARG A 34 12.50 3.62 3.27
C ARG A 34 13.13 4.76 4.09
N PRO A 35 13.01 4.76 5.42
CA PRO A 35 13.66 5.75 6.26
C PRO A 35 15.19 5.61 6.14
N PRO A 36 15.94 6.72 6.04
CA PRO A 36 17.40 6.67 6.07
C PRO A 36 17.87 6.22 7.46
N GLY A 37 18.69 5.17 7.53
CA GLY A 37 19.29 4.67 8.79
C GLY A 37 18.87 3.27 9.25
N GLY A 38 17.99 2.58 8.52
CA GLY A 38 17.66 1.18 8.83
C GLY A 38 18.71 0.20 8.34
N ALA A 39 19.69 -0.15 9.17
CA ALA A 39 20.60 -1.27 8.93
C ALA A 39 19.79 -2.58 8.88
N GLY A 40 19.59 -3.14 7.68
CA GLY A 40 18.86 -4.39 7.47
C GLY A 40 17.35 -4.25 7.47
N GLY A 41 16.70 -4.39 6.32
CA GLY A 41 15.24 -4.62 6.26
C GLY A 41 14.34 -3.43 6.60
N GLY A 42 14.78 -2.19 6.33
CA GLY A 42 13.99 -0.98 6.61
C GLY A 42 12.57 -1.01 6.05
N SER A 43 11.59 -0.81 6.94
CA SER A 43 10.15 -0.79 6.61
C SER A 43 9.83 0.20 5.50
N VAL A 44 9.02 -0.23 4.52
CA VAL A 44 8.53 0.66 3.45
C VAL A 44 7.40 1.53 3.98
N TYR A 45 7.48 2.84 3.74
CA TYR A 45 6.45 3.81 4.10
C TYR A 45 5.89 4.50 2.87
N LEU A 46 4.60 4.81 2.94
CA LEU A 46 3.90 5.75 2.08
C LEU A 46 3.84 7.10 2.77
N MET A 47 4.42 8.11 2.14
CA MET A 47 4.39 9.49 2.62
C MET A 47 3.39 10.28 1.78
N VAL A 48 2.52 11.03 2.46
CA VAL A 48 1.46 11.86 1.89
C VAL A 48 1.72 13.31 2.28
N CYS A 49 2.27 14.10 1.37
CA CYS A 49 2.46 15.54 1.58
C CYS A 49 1.30 16.29 0.93
N THR A 50 0.67 17.20 1.67
CA THR A 50 -0.38 18.07 1.13
C THR A 50 0.06 19.53 1.19
N ALA A 51 -0.66 20.44 0.54
CA ALA A 51 -0.36 21.87 0.66
C ALA A 51 -0.46 22.39 2.11
N ARG A 52 -1.36 21.79 2.91
CA ARG A 52 -1.59 22.13 4.33
C ARG A 52 -0.60 21.46 5.27
N ASP A 53 -0.13 20.28 4.91
CA ASP A 53 0.85 19.51 5.66
C ASP A 53 2.04 19.17 4.77
N ARG A 54 3.03 20.07 4.78
CA ARG A 54 4.27 19.93 3.99
C ARG A 54 5.22 18.89 4.58
N ALA A 55 5.20 18.71 5.90
CA ALA A 55 5.97 17.67 6.58
C ALA A 55 5.47 16.27 6.16
N GLY A 56 4.16 16.16 5.95
CA GLY A 56 3.49 15.02 5.37
C GLY A 56 3.22 13.90 6.37
N ALA A 57 2.11 13.19 6.17
CA ALA A 57 1.75 12.01 6.95
C ALA A 57 2.51 10.78 6.45
N ARG A 58 3.02 9.95 7.37
CA ARG A 58 3.74 8.70 7.06
C ARG A 58 2.91 7.50 7.48
N TYR A 59 2.76 6.56 6.57
CA TYR A 59 2.05 5.31 6.79
C TYR A 59 2.97 4.14 6.51
N LYS A 60 3.14 3.24 7.49
CA LYS A 60 3.86 1.98 7.25
C LYS A 60 3.07 1.14 6.25
N VAL A 61 3.73 0.60 5.23
CA VAL A 61 3.10 -0.23 4.20
C VAL A 61 3.51 -1.69 4.38
N GLN A 62 4.77 -1.95 4.70
CA GLN A 62 5.25 -3.30 4.96
C GLN A 62 4.49 -3.95 6.12
N GLU A 63 3.96 -5.15 5.90
CA GLU A 63 3.15 -5.95 6.84
C GLU A 63 1.88 -5.27 7.38
N ASN A 64 1.56 -4.07 6.88
CA ASN A 64 0.46 -3.26 7.38
C ASN A 64 -0.66 -3.09 6.35
N VAL A 65 -0.46 -3.51 5.10
CA VAL A 65 -1.53 -3.51 4.09
C VAL A 65 -2.48 -4.67 4.36
N GLU A 66 -3.72 -4.36 4.70
CA GLU A 66 -4.81 -5.32 4.85
C GLU A 66 -5.38 -5.71 3.48
N ARG A 67 -5.61 -4.72 2.60
CA ARG A 67 -6.21 -4.94 1.28
C ARG A 67 -5.81 -3.84 0.30
N CYS A 68 -5.69 -4.19 -0.96
CA CYS A 68 -5.57 -3.25 -2.07
C CYS A 68 -6.81 -3.35 -2.95
N PHE A 69 -7.43 -2.22 -3.28
CA PHE A 69 -8.56 -2.17 -4.20
C PHE A 69 -8.08 -1.66 -5.55
N THR A 70 -8.16 -2.53 -6.56
CA THR A 70 -7.59 -2.29 -7.88
C THR A 70 -8.64 -2.19 -9.00
N ARG A 71 -9.94 -2.29 -8.66
CA ARG A 71 -11.06 -2.31 -9.61
C ARG A 71 -11.05 -1.11 -10.58
N PHE A 72 -10.61 0.05 -10.11
CA PHE A 72 -10.67 1.31 -10.84
C PHE A 72 -9.28 1.84 -11.24
N VAL A 73 -8.28 0.96 -11.30
CA VAL A 73 -6.90 1.35 -11.62
C VAL A 73 -6.78 1.91 -13.04
N GLU A 74 -7.52 1.38 -14.01
CA GLU A 74 -7.56 1.93 -15.37
C GLU A 74 -8.19 3.33 -15.42
N GLU A 75 -9.08 3.66 -14.48
CA GLU A 75 -9.63 5.02 -14.33
C GLU A 75 -8.69 5.96 -13.53
N GLY A 76 -7.51 5.47 -13.15
CA GLY A 76 -6.57 6.23 -12.35
C GLY A 76 -6.99 6.39 -10.89
N LYS A 77 -7.69 5.40 -10.35
CA LYS A 77 -8.10 5.32 -8.95
C LYS A 77 -7.55 4.06 -8.29
N ALA A 78 -7.17 4.17 -7.03
CA ALA A 78 -6.68 3.05 -6.24
C ALA A 78 -6.96 3.29 -4.77
N THR A 79 -7.17 2.23 -4.00
CA THR A 79 -7.31 2.36 -2.54
C THR A 79 -6.38 1.38 -1.83
N LEU A 80 -5.62 1.89 -0.87
CA LEU A 80 -4.79 1.12 0.04
C LEU A 80 -5.44 1.09 1.42
N ARG A 81 -5.86 -0.10 1.87
CA ARG A 81 -6.38 -0.30 3.22
C ARG A 81 -5.26 -0.76 4.14
N LEU A 82 -5.05 -0.01 5.22
CA LEU A 82 -4.06 -0.31 6.24
C LEU A 82 -4.72 -0.92 7.47
N ARG A 83 -3.97 -1.78 8.18
CA ARG A 83 -4.36 -2.33 9.49
C ARG A 83 -4.24 -1.25 10.55
N GLU A 84 -3.07 -0.60 10.64
CA GLU A 84 -2.77 0.42 11.64
C GLU A 84 -2.08 1.67 11.05
N PRO A 85 -2.64 2.88 11.24
CA PRO A 85 -3.98 3.11 11.75
C PRO A 85 -5.02 2.48 10.81
N ALA A 86 -6.22 2.19 11.33
CA ALA A 86 -7.31 1.57 10.58
C ALA A 86 -7.90 2.57 9.57
N VAL A 87 -7.14 2.87 8.51
CA VAL A 87 -7.48 3.86 7.49
C VAL A 87 -7.47 3.26 6.09
N ASP A 88 -8.27 3.87 5.21
CA ASP A 88 -8.25 3.65 3.77
C ASP A 88 -7.67 4.89 3.11
N ILE A 89 -6.60 4.72 2.33
CA ILE A 89 -5.95 5.77 1.57
C ILE A 89 -6.43 5.65 0.12
N CYS A 90 -7.36 6.52 -0.26
CA CYS A 90 -7.98 6.57 -1.57
C CYS A 90 -7.21 7.54 -2.47
N LEU A 91 -6.78 7.06 -3.62
CA LEU A 91 -6.04 7.80 -4.64
C LEU A 91 -6.94 8.01 -5.84
N SER A 92 -6.91 9.22 -6.41
CA SER A 92 -7.56 9.54 -7.68
C SER A 92 -6.70 10.47 -8.51
N LYS A 93 -7.00 10.59 -9.81
CA LYS A 93 -6.23 11.40 -10.76
C LYS A 93 -4.75 10.99 -10.82
N VAL A 94 -4.47 9.70 -10.61
CA VAL A 94 -3.15 9.11 -10.83
C VAL A 94 -3.16 8.36 -12.16
N GLY A 95 -2.12 8.48 -12.98
CA GLY A 95 -2.05 7.70 -14.22
C GLY A 95 -2.09 6.20 -13.95
N ALA A 96 -2.86 5.43 -14.74
CA ALA A 96 -3.12 4.01 -14.51
C ALA A 96 -1.83 3.19 -14.34
N GLY A 97 -0.80 3.45 -15.16
CA GLY A 97 0.52 2.83 -15.02
C GLY A 97 1.18 3.08 -13.66
N ARG A 98 1.07 4.30 -13.12
CA ARG A 98 1.64 4.68 -11.83
C ARG A 98 0.85 4.06 -10.67
N ALA A 99 -0.48 3.99 -10.78
CA ALA A 99 -1.33 3.30 -9.81
C ALA A 99 -0.96 1.80 -9.72
N ARG A 100 -0.79 1.14 -10.87
CA ARG A 100 -0.30 -0.25 -10.93
C ARG A 100 1.06 -0.40 -10.27
N THR A 101 2.02 0.50 -10.54
CA THR A 101 3.34 0.43 -9.90
C THR A 101 3.26 0.57 -8.38
N LEU A 102 2.47 1.51 -7.85
CA LEU A 102 2.29 1.68 -6.41
C LEU A 102 1.71 0.43 -5.75
N LEU A 103 0.68 -0.16 -6.36
CA LEU A 103 -0.04 -1.32 -5.84
C LEU A 103 0.75 -2.61 -6.04
N GLY A 104 1.54 -2.69 -7.11
CA GLY A 104 2.42 -3.81 -7.45
C GLY A 104 3.69 -3.88 -6.59
N GLN A 105 4.04 -2.80 -5.89
CA GLN A 105 5.08 -2.83 -4.85
C GLN A 105 4.59 -3.43 -3.52
N LYS A 106 3.47 -4.18 -3.51
CA LYS A 106 3.21 -5.17 -2.46
C LYS A 106 4.51 -5.95 -2.23
N GLY A 107 4.94 -5.94 -0.97
CA GLY A 107 6.32 -6.15 -0.57
C GLY A 107 7.04 -7.27 -1.32
N GLN A 108 8.35 -7.08 -1.46
CA GLN A 108 9.31 -8.16 -1.61
C GLN A 108 9.28 -9.08 -0.37
N HIS A 109 8.13 -9.63 -0.01
CA HIS A 109 8.04 -11.04 0.28
C HIS A 109 7.53 -11.67 -1.01
N ARG A 110 8.49 -11.89 -1.90
CA ARG A 110 8.41 -12.92 -2.92
C ARG A 110 8.14 -14.20 -2.12
N VAL A 111 6.88 -14.62 -1.98
CA VAL A 111 6.62 -16.05 -1.80
C VAL A 111 7.36 -16.66 -2.99
N PRO A 112 8.38 -17.51 -2.78
CA PRO A 112 9.02 -18.16 -3.91
C PRO A 112 7.90 -18.92 -4.62
N SER A 113 7.53 -18.44 -5.80
CA SER A 113 6.78 -19.27 -6.73
C SER A 113 7.64 -20.53 -6.90
N PRO A 114 7.10 -21.73 -6.68
CA PRO A 114 7.87 -22.93 -6.88
C PRO A 114 8.33 -22.93 -8.33
N GLU A 115 9.62 -22.65 -8.53
CA GLU A 115 10.28 -22.79 -9.81
C GLU A 115 10.12 -24.26 -10.19
N ASN A 116 9.31 -24.52 -11.20
CA ASN A 116 8.92 -25.87 -11.58
C ASN A 116 10.11 -26.55 -12.28
N LYS A 117 11.11 -26.98 -11.50
CA LYS A 117 12.20 -27.80 -12.01
C LYS A 117 11.68 -29.21 -12.18
N ARG A 118 11.30 -29.52 -13.42
CA ARG A 118 11.08 -30.89 -13.88
C ARG A 118 12.41 -31.65 -13.80
N HIS A 119 12.60 -32.43 -12.76
CA HIS A 119 13.44 -33.61 -12.80
C HIS A 119 12.62 -34.79 -12.28
N GLY A 120 12.65 -35.89 -13.05
CA GLY A 120 12.18 -37.24 -12.74
C GLY A 120 11.09 -37.36 -11.66
N GLY A 121 9.86 -37.64 -12.09
CA GLY A 121 8.65 -37.54 -11.29
C GLY A 121 8.75 -38.04 -9.85
N THR A 122 8.63 -37.13 -8.90
CA THR A 122 8.01 -37.30 -7.57
C THR A 122 7.72 -35.90 -7.04
N MET A 123 6.44 -35.55 -6.81
CA MET A 123 6.07 -34.30 -6.13
C MET A 123 6.29 -34.49 -4.63
N ILE A 124 7.26 -33.77 -4.06
CA ILE A 124 7.42 -33.67 -2.60
C ILE A 124 6.87 -32.32 -2.16
N TRP A 125 5.70 -32.33 -1.53
CA TRP A 125 5.13 -31.17 -0.85
C TRP A 125 5.88 -30.99 0.48
N LYS A 126 6.76 -29.99 0.58
CA LYS A 126 7.38 -29.63 1.86
C LYS A 126 6.43 -28.71 2.62
N TYR A 127 5.71 -29.29 3.58
CA TYR A 127 4.78 -28.62 4.49
C TYR A 127 5.46 -27.48 5.27
N PHE A 128 4.76 -26.37 5.46
CA PHE A 128 5.02 -25.41 6.54
C PHE A 128 4.24 -25.89 7.77
N VAL A 129 4.97 -26.31 8.80
CA VAL A 129 4.46 -26.52 10.16
C VAL A 129 4.36 -25.13 10.82
N TRP A 130 3.23 -24.86 11.47
CA TRP A 130 3.02 -23.68 12.30
C TRP A 130 3.13 -24.14 13.76
N GLU A 131 4.10 -23.59 14.49
CA GLU A 131 4.15 -23.53 15.96
C GLU A 131 3.96 -22.07 16.35
#